data_AF-A0A0F8V981-F1
#
_entry.id   AF-A0A0F8V981-F1
#
_cell.length_a   1.000
_cell.length_b   1.000
_cell.length_c   1.000
_cell.angle_alpha   90.00
_cell.angle_beta   90.00
_cell.angle_gamma   90.00
#
_symmetry.space_group_name_H-M   'P 1'
#
loop_
_entity.id
_entity.type
_entity.pdbx_description
1 polymer ?
#
loop_
_entity_poly.entity_id
_entity_poly.type
_entity_poly.pdbx_seq_one_letter_code
_entity_poly.pdbx_strand_id
1 'polypeptide(L)'
;GQGEIRDVGKTLVNRTSGLKNANDSLKGRIFEVSLADLQNDEDHAFRKVKLRVDEIQGKNCLTNFHGLDFTTDKLRSLVRKWQSLIEANVTVKTTDDYLLRLFAIAFTKRRPN
;
A
#
# COMPACT_ATOMS: atom_id res chain seq x y z
N GLY A 1 23.07 -1.12 -7.73
CA GLY A 1 21.92 -0.87 -6.83
C GLY A 1 20.71 -1.39 -7.55
N GLN A 2 20.02 -2.39 -7.00
CA GLN A 2 18.87 -3.01 -7.66
C GLN A 2 17.83 -1.94 -7.99
N GLY A 3 17.40 -1.89 -9.25
CA GLY A 3 16.51 -0.87 -9.76
C GLY A 3 15.09 -1.10 -9.27
N GLU A 4 14.60 -0.22 -8.40
CA GLU A 4 13.20 -0.20 -7.99
C GLU A 4 12.29 0.04 -9.21
N ILE A 5 11.21 -0.73 -9.29
CA ILE A 5 10.25 -0.65 -10.38
C ILE A 5 9.33 0.55 -10.13
N ARG A 6 9.38 1.53 -11.03
CA ARG A 6 8.56 2.75 -10.98
C ARG A 6 7.30 2.69 -11.84
N ASP A 7 7.31 1.81 -12.83
CA ASP A 7 6.21 1.59 -13.75
C ASP A 7 5.41 0.35 -13.34
N VAL A 8 4.27 0.56 -12.69
CA VAL A 8 3.42 -0.52 -12.19
C VAL A 8 2.48 -1.07 -13.27
N GLY A 9 1.92 -0.20 -14.10
CA GLY A 9 0.90 -0.59 -15.06
C GLY A 9 0.18 0.58 -15.72
N LYS A 10 -0.98 0.27 -16.31
CA LYS A 10 -1.80 1.25 -17.07
C LYS A 10 -3.23 1.24 -16.56
N THR A 11 -3.85 2.41 -16.52
CA THR A 11 -5.27 2.56 -16.18
C THR A 11 -6.00 3.25 -17.33
N LEU A 12 -7.27 2.90 -17.53
CA LEU A 12 -8.13 3.47 -18.57
C LEU A 12 -9.03 4.55 -17.95
N VAL A 13 -9.33 5.59 -18.73
CA VAL A 13 -10.28 6.64 -18.37
C VAL A 13 -11.06 7.07 -19.60
N ASN A 14 -12.30 7.53 -19.40
CA ASN A 14 -13.09 8.13 -20.47
C ASN A 14 -12.38 9.38 -21.02
N ARG A 15 -12.45 9.56 -22.33
CA ARG A 15 -11.91 10.76 -22.97
C ARG A 15 -12.65 12.00 -22.46
N THR A 16 -11.91 13.09 -22.25
CA THR A 16 -12.48 14.41 -21.94
C THR A 16 -13.57 14.76 -22.96
N SER A 17 -14.76 15.10 -22.46
CA SER A 17 -15.91 15.46 -23.29
C SER A 17 -16.74 16.54 -22.59
N GLY A 18 -17.02 17.62 -23.32
CA GLY A 18 -17.71 18.80 -22.77
C GLY A 18 -16.96 19.36 -21.55
N LEU A 19 -17.68 19.51 -20.44
CA LEU A 19 -17.16 20.02 -19.16
C LEU A 19 -16.51 18.94 -18.29
N LYS A 20 -16.48 17.67 -18.71
CA LYS A 20 -15.92 16.57 -17.91
C LYS A 20 -14.49 16.26 -18.35
N ASN A 21 -13.51 16.62 -17.53
CA ASN A 21 -12.11 16.35 -17.78
C ASN A 21 -11.71 14.94 -17.31
N ALA A 22 -10.96 14.22 -18.15
CA ALA A 22 -10.40 12.91 -17.82
C ALA A 22 -9.48 12.96 -16.60
N ASN A 23 -8.70 14.04 -16.45
CA ASN A 23 -7.77 14.19 -15.33
C ASN A 23 -8.49 14.20 -13.98
N ASP A 24 -9.65 14.83 -13.90
CA ASP A 24 -10.45 14.90 -12.67
C ASP A 24 -10.97 13.51 -12.26
N SER A 25 -11.16 12.62 -13.24
CA SER A 25 -11.57 11.23 -13.01
C SER A 25 -10.40 10.31 -12.65
N LEU A 26 -9.16 10.74 -12.89
CA LEU A 26 -7.93 10.01 -12.56
C LEU A 26 -7.38 10.41 -11.20
N LYS A 27 -7.42 11.70 -10.84
CA LYS A 27 -6.97 12.18 -9.53
C LYS A 27 -7.74 11.50 -8.41
N GLY A 28 -7.03 11.11 -7.36
CA GLY A 28 -7.60 10.42 -6.20
C GLY A 28 -7.87 8.93 -6.41
N ARG A 29 -7.66 8.34 -7.59
CA ARG A 29 -7.67 6.88 -7.75
C ARG A 29 -6.59 6.25 -6.88
N ILE A 30 -6.93 5.15 -6.22
CA ILE A 30 -6.01 4.38 -5.39
C ILE A 30 -5.79 3.03 -6.05
N PHE A 31 -4.54 2.70 -6.32
CA PHE A 31 -4.11 1.40 -6.82
C PHE A 31 -3.51 0.59 -5.69
N GLU A 32 -3.83 -0.69 -5.62
CA GLU A 32 -3.22 -1.64 -4.68
C GLU A 32 -2.24 -2.51 -5.46
N VAL A 33 -0.99 -2.58 -4.99
CA VAL A 33 0.13 -3.23 -5.68
C VAL A 33 0.90 -4.08 -4.66
N SER A 34 1.41 -5.24 -5.07
CA SER A 34 2.30 -6.03 -4.22
C SER A 34 3.63 -5.31 -4.04
N LEU A 35 4.19 -5.30 -2.82
CA LEU A 35 5.51 -4.74 -2.59
C LEU A 35 6.60 -5.57 -3.28
N ALA A 36 6.37 -6.88 -3.48
CA ALA A 36 7.25 -7.72 -4.27
C ALA A 36 7.40 -7.21 -5.71
N ASP A 37 6.32 -6.75 -6.33
CA ASP A 37 6.36 -6.22 -7.70
C ASP A 37 7.09 -4.88 -7.79
N LEU A 38 7.14 -4.11 -6.70
CA LEU A 38 7.83 -2.81 -6.66
C LEU A 38 9.34 -2.96 -6.41
N GLN A 39 9.72 -3.94 -5.61
CA GLN A 39 11.11 -4.16 -5.16
C GLN A 39 11.79 -5.35 -5.84
N ASN A 40 11.04 -6.13 -6.64
CA ASN A 40 11.46 -7.39 -7.24
C ASN A 40 11.98 -8.40 -6.20
N ASP A 41 11.29 -8.47 -5.06
CA ASP A 41 11.62 -9.32 -3.92
C ASP A 41 10.39 -10.07 -3.40
N GLU A 42 10.38 -11.39 -3.61
CA GLU A 42 9.30 -12.30 -3.21
C GLU A 42 9.10 -12.36 -1.68
N ASP A 43 10.13 -12.07 -0.89
CA ASP A 43 10.00 -12.00 0.58
C ASP A 43 9.02 -10.90 1.03
N HIS A 44 8.65 -9.99 0.12
CA HIS A 44 7.72 -8.90 0.34
C HIS A 44 6.34 -9.10 -0.28
N ALA A 45 6.04 -10.28 -0.86
CA ALA A 45 4.78 -10.55 -1.56
C ALA A 45 3.52 -10.42 -0.68
N PHE A 46 3.66 -10.61 0.63
CA PHE A 46 2.54 -10.49 1.57
C PHE A 46 2.19 -9.04 1.93
N ARG A 47 2.98 -8.06 1.49
CA ARG A 47 2.77 -6.63 1.77
C ARG A 47 2.17 -5.99 0.53
N LYS A 48 1.07 -5.27 0.71
CA LYS A 48 0.36 -4.54 -0.34
C LYS A 48 0.49 -3.06 -0.08
N VAL A 49 0.92 -2.30 -1.09
CA VAL A 49 1.03 -0.84 -1.03
C VAL A 49 -0.15 -0.23 -1.78
N LYS A 50 -0.80 0.74 -1.14
CA LYS A 50 -1.84 1.57 -1.75
C LYS A 50 -1.20 2.88 -2.23
N LEU A 51 -1.34 3.16 -3.52
CA LEU A 51 -0.77 4.32 -4.18
C LEU A 51 -1.90 5.20 -4.74
N ARG A 52 -2.00 6.45 -4.28
CA ARG A 52 -3.01 7.41 -4.73
C ARG A 52 -2.45 8.28 -5.86
N VAL A 53 -3.21 8.49 -6.92
CA VAL A 53 -2.86 9.47 -7.98
C VAL A 53 -3.05 10.89 -7.46
N ASP A 54 -1.96 11.63 -7.31
CA ASP A 54 -1.99 13.03 -6.89
C ASP A 54 -1.94 13.97 -8.10
N GLU A 55 -1.15 13.62 -9.12
CA GLU A 55 -0.93 14.45 -10.30
C GLU A 55 -0.94 13.62 -11.60
N ILE A 56 -1.33 14.25 -12.70
CA ILE A 56 -1.27 13.65 -14.04
C ILE A 56 -0.41 14.56 -14.92
N GLN A 57 0.64 13.99 -15.49
CA GLN A 57 1.55 14.66 -16.42
C GLN A 57 1.50 13.97 -17.78
N GLY A 58 0.80 14.58 -18.74
CA GLY A 58 0.57 13.98 -20.05
C GLY A 58 -0.20 12.66 -19.93
N LYS A 59 0.50 11.53 -20.10
CA LYS A 59 -0.06 10.17 -19.96
C LYS A 59 0.38 9.45 -18.68
N ASN A 60 1.22 10.09 -17.86
CA ASN A 60 1.77 9.50 -16.65
C ASN A 60 0.94 9.93 -15.44
N CYS A 61 0.52 8.96 -14.63
CA CYS A 61 -0.13 9.23 -13.34
C CYS A 61 0.95 9.17 -12.26
N LEU A 62 1.26 10.31 -11.65
CA LEU A 62 2.17 10.37 -10.51
C LEU A 62 1.41 9.97 -9.25
N THR A 63 1.90 8.92 -8.60
CA THR A 63 1.26 8.37 -7.41
C THR A 63 2.09 8.62 -6.16
N ASN A 64 1.39 8.72 -5.04
CA ASN A 64 1.98 8.91 -3.72
C ASN A 64 1.49 7.82 -2.76
N PHE A 65 2.25 7.58 -1.69
CA PHE A 65 1.91 6.60 -0.68
C PHE A 65 0.58 6.96 0.00
N HIS A 66 -0.36 6.03 -0.02
CA HIS A 66 -1.66 6.18 0.64
C HIS A 66 -1.82 5.23 1.82
N GLY A 67 -1.21 4.06 1.77
CA GLY A 67 -1.25 3.10 2.86
C GLY A 67 -0.51 1.81 2.55
N LEU A 68 -0.34 0.99 3.59
CA LEU A 68 0.24 -0.34 3.50
C LEU A 68 -0.67 -1.30 4.25
N ASP A 69 -0.87 -2.49 3.68
CA ASP A 69 -1.67 -3.54 4.28
C ASP A 69 -1.01 -4.91 4.07
N PHE A 70 -1.39 -5.89 4.86
CA PHE A 70 -0.98 -7.28 4.64
C PHE A 70 -2.03 -8.01 3.79
N THR A 71 -1.62 -9.06 3.09
CA THR A 71 -2.58 -9.98 2.46
C THR A 71 -3.40 -10.69 3.54
N THR A 72 -4.66 -11.00 3.22
CA THR A 72 -5.60 -11.60 4.19
C THR A 72 -5.18 -13.02 4.58
N ASP A 73 -4.60 -13.77 3.63
CA ASP A 73 -3.99 -15.08 3.86
C ASP A 73 -2.82 -14.98 4.84
N LYS A 74 -1.92 -14.00 4.67
CA LYS A 74 -0.77 -13.83 5.56
C LYS A 74 -1.22 -13.51 6.97
N LEU A 75 -2.11 -12.53 7.12
CA LEU A 75 -2.62 -12.13 8.44
C LEU A 75 -3.29 -13.32 9.15
N ARG A 76 -4.11 -14.09 8.43
CA ARG A 76 -4.74 -15.32 8.96
C ARG A 76 -3.72 -16.41 9.29
N SER A 77 -2.62 -16.54 8.54
CA SER A 77 -1.58 -17.54 8.80
C SER A 77 -0.75 -17.28 10.07
N LEU A 78 -0.65 -16.01 10.47
CA LEU A 78 0.05 -15.59 11.70
C LEU A 78 -0.77 -15.93 12.94
N VAL A 79 -2.09 -15.88 12.84
CA VAL A 79 -3.03 -16.24 13.92
C VAL A 79 -3.11 -17.76 14.05
N ARG A 80 -2.77 -18.28 15.22
CA ARG A 80 -2.78 -19.71 15.56
C ARG A 80 -3.36 -19.89 16.97
N LYS A 81 -3.85 -21.09 17.27
CA LYS A 81 -4.31 -21.44 18.62
C LYS A 81 -3.13 -21.54 19.59
N TRP A 82 -3.41 -21.37 20.88
CA TRP A 82 -2.45 -21.58 21.99
C TRP A 82 -1.27 -20.60 22.03
N GLN A 83 -1.48 -19.39 21.51
CA GLN A 83 -0.63 -18.21 21.64
C GLN A 83 -1.54 -16.98 21.85
N SER A 84 -1.03 -15.94 22.49
CA SER A 84 -1.74 -14.68 22.65
C SER A 84 -1.36 -13.73 21.53
N LEU A 85 -2.35 -13.01 21.00
CA LEU A 85 -2.17 -11.90 20.06
C LEU A 85 -2.09 -10.60 20.87
N ILE A 86 -1.12 -9.75 20.52
CA ILE A 86 -0.90 -8.43 21.08
C ILE A 86 -1.06 -7.43 19.94
N GLU A 87 -2.01 -6.51 20.08
CA GLU A 87 -2.33 -5.47 19.10
C GLU A 87 -2.11 -4.10 19.71
N ALA A 88 -1.51 -3.20 18.93
CA ALA A 88 -1.36 -1.79 19.29
C ALA A 88 -1.63 -0.93 18.06
N ASN A 89 -2.25 0.23 18.27
CA ASN A 89 -2.37 1.25 17.23
C ASN A 89 -2.06 2.63 17.78
N VAL A 90 -1.48 3.47 16.94
CA VAL A 90 -1.14 4.86 17.28
C VAL A 90 -1.40 5.74 16.06
N THR A 91 -1.98 6.91 16.29
CA THR A 91 -2.05 7.97 15.28
C THR A 91 -0.87 8.90 15.48
N VAL A 92 -0.03 9.05 14.46
CA VAL A 92 1.20 9.85 14.49
C VAL A 92 1.15 10.90 13.38
N LYS A 93 1.67 12.08 13.67
CA LYS A 93 1.92 13.12 12.68
C LYS A 93 3.39 13.08 12.28
N THR A 94 3.66 12.93 10.99
CA THR A 94 5.04 12.92 10.46
C THR A 94 5.61 14.34 10.38
N THR A 95 6.92 14.47 10.14
CA THR A 95 7.61 15.76 10.05
C THR A 95 7.20 16.59 8.84
N ASP A 96 6.68 15.94 7.81
CA ASP A 96 6.13 16.50 6.57
C ASP A 96 4.59 16.64 6.59
N ASP A 97 4.00 16.72 7.79
CA ASP A 97 2.59 17.06 8.04
C ASP A 97 1.55 15.97 7.70
N TYR A 98 1.96 14.73 7.37
CA TYR A 98 1.01 13.63 7.18
C TYR A 98 0.52 13.05 8.50
N LEU A 99 -0.79 12.78 8.57
CA LEU A 99 -1.40 12.03 9.66
C LEU A 99 -1.51 10.55 9.27
N LEU A 100 -0.79 9.69 9.98
CA LEU A 100 -0.76 8.25 9.75
C LEU A 100 -1.36 7.52 10.95
N ARG A 101 -2.16 6.47 10.71
CA ARG A 101 -2.56 5.50 11.73
C ARG A 101 -1.77 4.22 11.51
N LEU A 102 -0.87 3.92 12.45
CA LEU A 102 -0.04 2.73 12.42
C LEU A 102 -0.69 1.65 13.29
N PHE A 103 -0.71 0.42 12.77
CA PHE A 103 -1.12 -0.78 13.48
C PHE A 103 0.08 -1.71 13.61
N ALA A 104 0.30 -2.25 14.80
CA ALA A 104 1.32 -3.25 15.07
C ALA A 104 0.66 -4.48 15.70
N ILE A 105 1.01 -5.66 15.19
CA ILE A 105 0.57 -6.95 15.71
C ILE A 105 1.78 -7.79 16.11
N ALA A 106 1.68 -8.50 17.23
CA ALA A 106 2.68 -9.43 17.71
C ALA A 106 2.03 -10.66 18.33
N PHE A 107 2.75 -11.79 18.36
CA PHE A 107 2.28 -13.04 18.93
C PHE A 107 3.29 -13.56 19.95
N THR A 108 2.80 -14.13 21.05
CA THR A 108 3.67 -14.75 22.07
C THR A 108 4.34 -16.01 21.52
N LYS A 109 5.64 -16.17 21.76
CA LYS A 109 6.39 -17.38 21.43
C LYS A 109 6.67 -18.20 22.70
N ARG A 110 6.45 -19.51 22.65
CA ARG A 110 6.86 -20.42 23.74
C ARG A 110 8.38 -20.49 23.80
N ARG A 111 8.94 -20.45 25.01
CA ARG A 111 10.38 -20.61 25.23
C ARG A 111 10.80 -22.03 24.83
N PRO A 112 11.85 -22.21 24.01
CA PRO A 112 12.46 -23.52 23.86
C PRO A 112 13.12 -23.90 25.18
N ASN A 113 12.79 -25.09 25.68
CA ASN A 113 13.35 -25.63 26.92
C ASN A 113 14.87 -25.78 26.83
#